data_AF-A0A1S3R3Q3-F1
#
_entry.id   AF-A0A1S3R3Q3-F1
#
_cell.length_a   1.000
_cell.length_b   1.000
_cell.length_c   1.000
_cell.angle_alpha   90.00
_cell.angle_beta   90.00
_cell.angle_gamma   90.00
#
_symmetry.space_group_name_H-M   'P 1'
#
loop_
_entity.id
_entity.type
_entity.pdbx_description
1 polymer ?
#
loop_
_entity_poly.entity_id
_entity_poly.type
_entity_poly.pdbx_seq_one_letter_code
_entity_poly.pdbx_strand_id
1 'polypeptide(L)'
;SVRLVDGAGLCSGRVEVKSNQSWASVCEADFERQDAEVVCRELGCGAPAALQGGLYGEGEGQTWDKELQCEGKESLLLDCDTSDRKHNTCLPGNAVGLTCSEPDDVRLVRGGSRCAGGVERYDQGEWRTVGAEDWDQEDVAAVVCRQLGCGSTVSVLPGNTTRRFGVHCDGPESSLGE
;
A
#
# COMPACT_ATOMS: atom_id res chain seq x y z
N SER A 1 4.95 13.99 3.54
CA SER A 1 4.78 14.24 4.98
C SER A 1 4.94 13.00 5.81
N VAL A 2 4.50 11.85 5.30
CA VAL A 2 4.46 10.57 6.02
C VAL A 2 5.32 9.50 5.33
N ARG A 3 5.71 8.45 6.07
CA ARG A 3 6.26 7.20 5.53
C ARG A 3 5.76 6.00 6.35
N LEU A 4 5.76 4.83 5.72
CA LEU A 4 5.59 3.53 6.38
C LEU A 4 6.96 2.83 6.42
N VAL A 5 7.35 2.32 7.58
CA VAL A 5 8.66 1.67 7.79
C VAL A 5 8.52 0.36 8.53
N ASP A 6 9.51 -0.53 8.37
CA ASP A 6 9.59 -1.84 9.02
C ASP A 6 8.38 -2.77 8.73
N GLY A 7 7.61 -2.50 7.67
CA GLY A 7 6.53 -3.36 7.20
C GLY A 7 6.93 -4.31 6.06
N ALA A 8 5.96 -5.04 5.53
CA ALA A 8 6.17 -6.03 4.48
C ALA A 8 6.39 -5.40 3.08
N GLY A 9 6.10 -4.11 2.92
CA GLY A 9 6.20 -3.42 1.64
C GLY A 9 6.03 -1.90 1.77
N LEU A 10 5.91 -1.20 0.64
CA LEU A 10 5.79 0.26 0.62
C LEU A 10 4.46 0.78 1.22
N CYS A 11 3.44 -0.08 1.25
CA CYS A 11 2.10 0.24 1.71
C CYS A 11 1.72 -0.44 3.03
N SER A 12 2.72 -0.97 3.75
CA SER A 12 2.53 -1.47 5.12
C SER A 12 3.70 -1.07 6.01
N GLY A 13 3.43 -0.83 7.28
CA GLY A 13 4.48 -0.57 8.28
C GLY A 13 4.06 0.38 9.38
N ARG A 14 5.02 0.75 10.24
CA ARG A 14 4.85 1.80 11.26
C ARG A 14 4.69 3.16 10.61
N VAL A 15 3.70 3.93 11.06
CA VAL A 15 3.46 5.29 10.59
C VAL A 15 4.45 6.25 11.23
N GLU A 16 5.25 6.93 10.40
CA GLU A 16 6.13 8.01 10.83
C GLU A 16 5.83 9.31 10.10
N VAL A 17 5.75 10.40 10.87
CA VAL A 17 5.47 11.75 10.37
C VAL A 17 6.71 12.62 10.48
N LYS A 18 6.96 13.44 9.47
CA LYS A 18 8.10 14.35 9.43
C LYS A 18 7.83 15.59 10.28
N SER A 19 8.66 15.84 11.30
CA SER A 19 8.64 17.05 12.14
C SER A 19 10.03 17.69 12.19
N ASN A 20 10.18 18.98 11.89
CA ASN A 20 11.42 19.75 12.12
C ASN A 20 12.74 19.01 11.78
N GLN A 21 12.78 18.32 10.64
CA GLN A 21 13.90 17.51 10.11
C GLN A 21 14.10 16.11 10.72
N SER A 22 13.34 15.71 11.75
CA SER A 22 13.29 14.34 12.27
C SER A 22 12.01 13.63 11.84
N TRP A 23 12.02 12.30 12.00
CA TRP A 23 10.84 11.45 11.85
C TRP A 23 10.36 11.04 13.23
N ALA A 24 9.04 11.08 13.42
CA ALA A 24 8.42 10.76 14.68
C ALA A 24 7.34 9.68 14.49
N SER A 25 7.35 8.67 15.36
CA SER A 25 6.33 7.62 15.34
C SER A 25 5.01 8.15 15.89
N VAL A 26 3.89 7.76 15.28
CA VAL A 26 2.55 8.15 15.75
C VAL A 26 2.03 7.10 16.72
N CYS A 27 1.36 7.53 17.79
CA CYS A 27 0.77 6.59 18.75
C CYS A 27 -0.59 6.11 18.26
N GLU A 28 -0.92 4.85 18.54
CA GLU A 28 -2.21 4.24 18.20
C GLU A 28 -3.40 5.01 18.78
N ALA A 29 -3.27 5.56 19.99
CA ALA A 29 -4.35 6.31 20.63
C ALA A 29 -4.64 7.68 19.99
N ASP A 30 -3.75 8.16 19.13
CA ASP A 30 -3.81 9.49 18.49
C ASP A 30 -3.90 9.39 16.96
N PHE A 31 -4.24 8.20 16.44
CA PHE A 31 -4.31 7.92 15.02
C PHE A 31 -5.60 7.15 14.71
N GLU A 32 -6.52 7.81 14.02
CA GLU A 32 -7.82 7.26 13.67
C GLU A 32 -7.87 6.78 12.21
N ARG A 33 -9.02 6.21 11.85
CA ARG A 33 -9.25 5.67 10.50
C ARG A 33 -9.18 6.75 9.42
N GLN A 34 -9.59 7.97 9.72
CA GLN A 34 -9.56 9.10 8.79
C GLN A 34 -8.13 9.55 8.50
N ASP A 35 -7.25 9.53 9.51
CA ASP A 35 -5.82 9.79 9.32
C ASP A 35 -5.21 8.73 8.42
N ALA A 36 -5.58 7.46 8.62
CA ALA A 36 -5.17 6.35 7.76
C ALA A 36 -5.59 6.57 6.30
N GLU A 37 -6.81 7.05 6.04
CA GLU A 37 -7.30 7.36 4.69
C GLU A 37 -6.43 8.42 4.00
N VAL A 38 -6.01 9.45 4.74
CA VAL A 38 -5.09 10.47 4.24
C VAL A 38 -3.70 9.90 4.00
N VAL A 39 -3.15 9.09 4.93
CA VAL A 39 -1.83 8.45 4.76
C VAL A 39 -1.79 7.54 3.54
N CYS A 40 -2.74 6.62 3.41
CA CYS A 40 -2.80 5.71 2.27
C CYS A 40 -2.96 6.48 0.96
N ARG A 41 -3.76 7.56 0.93
CA ARG A 41 -3.89 8.40 -0.26
C ARG A 41 -2.61 9.18 -0.57
N GLU A 42 -1.97 9.78 0.42
CA GLU A 42 -0.72 10.54 0.26
C GLU A 42 0.39 9.65 -0.33
N LEU A 43 0.46 8.39 0.12
CA LEU A 43 1.42 7.40 -0.38
C LEU A 43 0.99 6.74 -1.70
N GLY A 44 -0.23 7.01 -2.17
CA GLY A 44 -0.78 6.37 -3.37
C GLY A 44 -1.08 4.89 -3.17
N CYS A 45 -1.31 4.45 -1.93
CA CYS A 45 -1.45 3.05 -1.52
C CYS A 45 -2.90 2.53 -1.46
N GLY A 46 -3.85 3.20 -2.12
CA GLY A 46 -5.26 2.83 -2.08
C GLY A 46 -5.94 3.21 -0.76
N ALA A 47 -6.82 2.33 -0.25
CA ALA A 47 -7.60 2.58 0.97
C ALA A 47 -6.95 1.89 2.20
N PRO A 48 -7.23 2.32 3.43
CA PRO A 48 -6.76 1.61 4.62
C PRO A 48 -7.37 0.21 4.72
N ALA A 49 -6.53 -0.81 4.92
CA ALA A 49 -6.95 -2.20 5.09
C ALA A 49 -6.88 -2.66 6.56
N ALA A 50 -5.84 -2.25 7.29
CA ALA A 50 -5.69 -2.58 8.71
C ALA A 50 -4.92 -1.50 9.49
N LEU A 51 -5.30 -1.34 10.76
CA LEU A 51 -4.63 -0.52 11.78
C LEU A 51 -4.22 -1.45 12.93
N GLN A 52 -2.94 -1.47 13.28
CA GLN A 52 -2.41 -2.40 14.28
C GLN A 52 -1.33 -1.75 15.13
N GLY A 53 -1.53 -1.67 16.45
CA GLY A 53 -0.48 -1.23 17.37
C GLY A 53 0.64 -2.25 17.57
N GLY A 54 1.88 -1.77 17.72
CA GLY A 54 2.98 -2.53 18.33
C GLY A 54 3.59 -3.69 17.54
N LEU A 55 3.16 -3.95 16.30
CA LEU A 55 3.73 -5.02 15.47
C LEU A 55 5.06 -4.66 14.82
N TYR A 56 5.31 -3.38 14.57
CA TYR A 56 6.48 -2.92 13.81
C TYR A 56 7.64 -2.44 14.71
N GLY A 57 7.57 -2.73 16.02
CA GLY A 57 8.58 -2.28 16.98
C GLY A 57 8.57 -0.77 17.24
N GLU A 58 9.29 -0.38 18.29
CA GLU A 58 9.52 1.02 18.62
C GLU A 58 10.60 1.54 17.68
N GLY A 59 10.25 2.35 16.69
CA GLY A 59 11.25 3.01 15.87
C GLY A 59 12.23 3.80 16.75
N GLU A 60 13.51 3.87 16.37
CA GLU A 60 14.46 4.76 17.05
C GLU A 60 14.05 6.21 16.80
N GLY A 61 13.24 6.81 17.69
CA GLY A 61 12.77 8.17 17.46
C GLY A 61 11.81 8.71 18.50
N GLN A 62 11.58 10.03 18.41
CA GLN A 62 10.62 10.76 19.21
C GLN A 62 9.19 10.35 18.81
N THR A 63 8.26 10.27 19.76
CA THR A 63 6.84 10.12 19.43
C THR A 63 6.29 11.47 18.97
N TRP A 64 5.48 11.46 17.91
CA TRP A 64 4.74 12.63 17.45
C TRP A 64 3.92 13.19 18.62
N ASP A 65 3.89 14.50 18.83
CA ASP A 65 3.43 15.14 20.06
C ASP A 65 1.96 15.61 20.03
N LYS A 66 1.25 15.38 18.92
CA LYS A 66 -0.13 15.83 18.71
C LYS A 66 -1.08 14.70 18.29
N GLU A 67 -2.37 14.92 18.50
CA GLU A 67 -3.45 14.11 17.92
C GLU A 67 -3.75 14.61 16.50
N LEU A 68 -3.80 13.69 15.53
CA LEU A 68 -4.21 13.98 14.15
C LEU A 68 -5.74 13.92 14.07
N GLN A 69 -6.34 14.91 13.42
CA GLN A 69 -7.80 15.04 13.33
C GLN A 69 -8.22 15.25 11.89
N CYS A 70 -7.77 14.37 11.00
CA CYS A 70 -8.14 14.45 9.59
C CYS A 70 -9.65 14.23 9.40
N GLU A 71 -10.24 14.94 8.43
CA GLU A 71 -11.58 14.66 7.91
C GLU A 71 -11.59 13.48 6.92
N GLY A 72 -10.42 13.06 6.43
CA GLY A 72 -10.24 11.97 5.48
C GLY A 72 -10.20 12.42 4.01
N LYS A 73 -10.19 13.73 3.74
CA LYS A 73 -10.22 14.31 2.37
C LYS A 73 -8.97 15.12 2.01
N GLU A 74 -8.10 15.34 2.97
CA GLU A 74 -6.85 16.07 2.86
C GLU A 74 -5.88 15.38 1.90
N SER A 75 -5.12 16.16 1.14
CA SER A 75 -4.13 15.58 0.21
C SER A 75 -2.85 15.14 0.91
N LEU A 76 -2.48 15.84 1.98
CA LEU A 76 -1.31 15.55 2.81
C LEU A 76 -1.73 15.41 4.28
N LEU A 77 -1.06 14.55 5.03
CA LEU A 77 -1.30 14.35 6.45
C LEU A 77 -1.05 15.62 7.28
N LEU A 78 -0.09 16.45 6.87
CA LEU A 78 0.21 17.71 7.54
C LEU A 78 -0.79 18.83 7.22
N ASP A 79 -1.75 18.60 6.32
CA ASP A 79 -2.85 19.52 6.07
C ASP A 79 -4.02 19.30 7.03
N CYS A 80 -4.00 18.19 7.79
CA CYS A 80 -5.03 17.89 8.78
C CYS A 80 -4.91 18.81 10.00
N ASP A 81 -6.05 19.08 10.63
CA ASP A 81 -6.06 19.74 11.93
C ASP A 81 -5.36 18.87 12.98
N THR A 82 -4.80 19.54 13.98
CA THR A 82 -4.10 18.87 15.09
C THR A 82 -4.50 19.47 16.42
N SER A 83 -4.62 18.63 17.44
CA SER A 83 -4.83 19.06 18.83
C SER A 83 -3.74 18.56 19.75
N ASP A 84 -3.63 19.18 20.92
CA ASP A 84 -2.79 18.66 21.99
C ASP A 84 -3.28 17.26 22.37
N ARG A 85 -2.35 16.34 22.61
CA ARG A 85 -2.67 14.99 23.06
C ARG A 85 -3.47 15.01 24.35
N LYS A 86 -4.55 14.22 24.38
CA LYS A 86 -5.28 13.96 25.63
C LYS A 86 -4.52 13.01 26.55
N HIS A 87 -3.68 12.14 25.99
CA HIS A 87 -2.89 11.15 26.73
C HIS A 87 -1.42 11.56 26.75
N ASN A 88 -0.89 11.86 27.93
CA ASN A 88 0.48 12.36 28.12
C ASN A 88 1.57 11.29 27.94
N THR A 89 1.19 10.04 27.69
CA THR A 89 2.11 8.90 27.62
C THR A 89 1.68 7.95 26.52
N CYS A 90 2.41 7.97 25.40
CA CYS A 90 2.48 6.83 24.51
C CYS A 90 3.45 5.82 25.13
N LEU A 91 2.98 4.62 25.46
CA LEU A 91 3.85 3.60 26.04
C LEU A 91 4.79 3.02 24.97
N PRO A 92 5.97 2.52 25.38
CA PRO A 92 6.82 1.69 24.55
C PRO A 92 6.01 0.62 23.79
N GLY A 93 6.15 0.57 22.46
CA GLY A 93 5.39 -0.34 21.61
C GLY A 93 3.98 0.09 21.20
N ASN A 94 3.50 1.28 21.56
CA ASN A 94 2.19 1.78 21.11
C ASN A 94 2.24 2.58 19.80
N ALA A 95 3.32 2.45 19.03
CA ALA A 95 3.38 3.05 17.70
C ALA A 95 2.37 2.37 16.77
N VAL A 96 1.61 3.18 16.03
CA VAL A 96 0.59 2.67 15.11
C VAL A 96 1.23 2.12 13.85
N GLY A 97 0.82 0.91 13.50
CA GLY A 97 1.04 0.28 12.22
C GLY A 97 -0.15 0.48 11.31
N LEU A 98 0.11 0.71 10.03
CA LEU A 98 -0.88 0.86 8.98
C LEU A 98 -0.54 -0.08 7.83
N THR A 99 -1.54 -0.84 7.40
CA THR A 99 -1.53 -1.55 6.12
C THR A 99 -2.61 -0.95 5.25
N CYS A 100 -2.22 -0.43 4.11
CA CYS A 100 -3.13 0.01 3.06
C CYS A 100 -3.45 -1.19 2.13
N SER A 101 -4.46 -1.04 1.29
CA SER A 101 -4.87 -2.08 0.33
C SER A 101 -3.84 -2.35 -0.78
N GLU A 102 -2.72 -1.61 -0.77
CA GLU A 102 -1.93 -1.29 -1.95
C GLU A 102 -2.81 -0.57 -3.00
N PRO A 103 -2.24 0.31 -3.84
CA PRO A 103 -3.02 0.66 -5.02
C PRO A 103 -3.25 -0.64 -5.78
N ASP A 104 -4.30 -0.72 -6.58
CA ASP A 104 -4.34 -1.71 -7.66
C ASP A 104 -3.13 -1.41 -8.57
N ASP A 105 -1.94 -1.86 -8.19
CA ASP A 105 -0.69 -1.70 -8.91
C ASP A 105 -0.73 -2.54 -10.17
N VAL A 106 -1.74 -3.40 -10.31
CA VAL A 106 -2.08 -4.15 -11.50
C VAL A 106 -3.38 -3.62 -12.10
N ARG A 107 -3.41 -3.46 -13.42
CA ARG A 107 -4.63 -3.19 -14.18
C ARG A 107 -4.70 -4.03 -15.45
N LEU A 108 -5.92 -4.30 -15.90
CA LEU A 108 -6.19 -4.91 -17.20
C LEU A 108 -6.60 -3.83 -18.19
N VAL A 109 -5.85 -3.69 -19.29
CA VAL A 109 -6.09 -2.70 -20.33
C VAL A 109 -6.53 -3.35 -21.65
N ARG A 110 -7.30 -2.60 -22.45
CA ARG A 110 -7.70 -2.99 -23.80
C ARG A 110 -8.43 -4.34 -23.91
N GLY A 111 -9.17 -4.75 -22.87
CA GLY A 111 -10.07 -5.91 -22.94
C GLY A 111 -11.53 -5.54 -22.83
N GLY A 112 -12.42 -6.54 -22.98
CA GLY A 112 -13.86 -6.35 -23.03
C GLY A 112 -14.56 -6.25 -21.68
N SER A 113 -13.84 -6.37 -20.56
CA SER A 113 -14.39 -6.31 -19.21
C SER A 113 -13.33 -5.89 -18.19
N ARG A 114 -13.75 -5.62 -16.95
CA ARG A 114 -12.83 -5.36 -15.82
C ARG A 114 -11.90 -6.54 -15.49
N CYS A 115 -12.18 -7.74 -16.01
CA CYS A 115 -11.47 -8.98 -15.75
C CYS A 115 -10.82 -9.56 -17.02
N ALA A 116 -10.64 -8.76 -18.07
CA ALA A 116 -10.00 -9.18 -19.30
C ALA A 116 -9.16 -8.04 -19.89
N GLY A 117 -7.98 -8.36 -20.40
CA GLY A 117 -7.11 -7.38 -21.06
C GLY A 117 -5.63 -7.75 -20.96
N GLY A 118 -4.78 -6.88 -21.52
CA GLY A 118 -3.34 -6.93 -21.27
C GLY A 118 -3.04 -6.46 -19.85
N VAL A 119 -2.12 -7.14 -19.18
CA VAL A 119 -1.71 -6.84 -17.81
C VAL A 119 -0.71 -5.70 -17.83
N GLU A 120 -0.98 -4.64 -17.08
CA GLU A 120 -0.01 -3.58 -16.79
C GLU A 120 0.19 -3.50 -15.28
N ARG A 121 1.46 -3.37 -14.86
CA ARG A 121 1.85 -3.13 -13.48
C ARG A 121 2.46 -1.74 -13.33
N TYR A 122 2.10 -1.03 -12.28
CA TYR A 122 2.69 0.25 -11.92
C TYR A 122 4.03 0.01 -11.22
N ASP A 123 5.11 0.47 -11.84
CA ASP A 123 6.47 0.28 -11.36
C ASP A 123 7.29 1.54 -11.61
N GLN A 124 7.98 2.02 -10.57
CA GLN A 124 8.89 3.18 -10.63
C GLN A 124 8.27 4.46 -11.23
N GLY A 125 6.98 4.71 -10.99
CA GLY A 125 6.31 5.92 -11.46
C GLY A 125 5.67 5.82 -12.85
N GLU A 126 5.70 4.63 -13.48
CA GLU A 126 5.11 4.41 -14.80
C GLU A 126 4.33 3.09 -14.87
N TRP A 127 3.29 3.07 -15.70
CA TRP A 127 2.59 1.83 -16.03
C TRP A 127 3.38 1.05 -17.09
N ARG A 128 3.80 -0.17 -16.74
CA ARG A 128 4.58 -1.04 -17.63
C ARG A 128 3.77 -2.28 -17.98
N THR A 129 3.81 -2.67 -19.25
CA THR A 129 3.19 -3.93 -19.68
C THR A 129 3.95 -5.11 -19.10
N VAL A 130 3.22 -5.98 -18.42
CA VAL A 130 3.74 -7.21 -17.83
C VAL A 130 3.89 -8.26 -18.94
N GLY A 131 5.03 -8.93 -18.91
CA GLY A 131 5.28 -10.13 -19.68
C GLY A 131 5.52 -11.29 -18.76
N ALA A 132 4.82 -12.38 -19.03
CA ALA A 132 5.16 -13.68 -18.51
C ALA A 132 5.94 -14.44 -19.59
N GLU A 133 6.88 -15.28 -19.16
CA GLU A 133 7.53 -16.23 -20.06
C GLU A 133 6.52 -17.36 -20.38
N ASP A 134 6.72 -18.12 -21.44
CA ASP A 134 5.70 -19.10 -21.88
C ASP A 134 5.33 -20.17 -20.83
N TRP A 135 6.18 -20.37 -19.82
CA TRP A 135 6.02 -21.41 -18.81
C TRP A 135 5.27 -20.97 -17.54
N ASP A 136 5.09 -19.67 -17.29
CA ASP A 136 4.42 -19.13 -16.09
C ASP A 136 3.23 -18.20 -16.40
N GLN A 137 2.79 -18.12 -17.66
CA GLN A 137 1.68 -17.23 -18.06
C GLN A 137 0.37 -17.56 -17.34
N GLU A 138 0.10 -18.85 -17.07
CA GLU A 138 -1.10 -19.26 -16.33
C GLU A 138 -1.04 -18.85 -14.87
N ASP A 139 0.12 -18.99 -14.23
CA ASP A 139 0.33 -18.62 -12.83
C ASP A 139 0.24 -17.10 -12.67
N VAL A 140 0.92 -16.34 -13.53
CA VAL A 140 0.82 -14.87 -13.58
C VAL A 140 -0.63 -14.42 -13.77
N ALA A 141 -1.37 -15.05 -14.70
CA ALA A 141 -2.78 -14.72 -14.90
C ALA A 141 -3.64 -15.08 -13.67
N ALA A 142 -3.35 -16.18 -12.99
CA ALA A 142 -4.07 -16.62 -11.79
C ALA A 142 -3.86 -15.66 -10.62
N VAL A 143 -2.62 -15.24 -10.40
CA VAL A 143 -2.24 -14.23 -9.40
C VAL A 143 -2.94 -12.90 -9.70
N VAL A 144 -2.93 -12.44 -10.96
CA VAL A 144 -3.62 -11.21 -11.38
C VAL A 144 -5.12 -11.28 -11.16
N CYS A 145 -5.78 -12.38 -11.57
CA CYS A 145 -7.22 -12.54 -11.37
C CYS A 145 -7.59 -12.60 -9.89
N ARG A 146 -6.73 -13.19 -9.05
CA ARG A 146 -6.90 -13.23 -7.59
C ARG A 146 -6.77 -11.82 -7.00
N GLN A 147 -5.69 -11.12 -7.34
CA GLN A 147 -5.41 -9.76 -6.88
C GLN A 147 -6.56 -8.79 -7.22
N LEU A 148 -7.13 -8.90 -8.43
CA LEU A 148 -8.22 -8.04 -8.90
C LEU A 148 -9.64 -8.50 -8.47
N GLY A 149 -9.75 -9.60 -7.73
CA GLY A 149 -11.05 -10.17 -7.34
C GLY A 149 -11.90 -10.61 -8.55
N CYS A 150 -11.25 -11.14 -9.58
CA CYS A 150 -11.87 -11.63 -10.82
C CYS A 150 -12.13 -13.15 -10.82
N GLY A 151 -11.74 -13.86 -9.76
CA GLY A 151 -11.92 -15.30 -9.64
C GLY A 151 -10.80 -16.08 -10.33
N SER A 152 -11.13 -17.26 -10.88
CA SER A 152 -10.15 -18.11 -11.56
C SER A 152 -9.96 -17.70 -13.02
N THR A 153 -8.76 -17.96 -13.55
CA THR A 153 -8.43 -17.76 -14.96
C THR A 153 -9.28 -18.63 -15.88
N VAL A 154 -9.70 -18.06 -17.00
CA VAL A 154 -10.51 -18.76 -18.01
C VAL A 154 -9.73 -18.97 -19.31
N SER A 155 -8.87 -18.02 -19.67
CA SER A 155 -8.05 -18.08 -20.88
C SER A 155 -6.83 -17.19 -20.75
N VAL A 156 -5.68 -17.65 -21.24
CA VAL A 156 -4.46 -16.86 -21.36
C VAL A 156 -4.10 -16.76 -22.84
N LEU A 157 -3.79 -15.55 -23.30
CA LEU A 157 -3.41 -15.29 -24.69
C LEU A 157 -1.99 -14.71 -24.71
N PRO A 158 -1.07 -15.27 -25.53
CA PRO A 158 0.26 -14.71 -25.66
C PRO A 158 0.18 -13.31 -26.27
N GLY A 159 0.73 -12.31 -25.56
CA GLY A 159 0.94 -10.98 -26.12
C GLY A 159 2.04 -10.99 -27.19
N ASN A 160 2.14 -9.92 -28.00
CA ASN A 160 3.19 -9.75 -29.04
C ASN A 160 4.13 -8.56 -28.76
N THR A 161 4.26 -8.15 -27.49
CA THR A 161 5.03 -6.95 -27.11
C THR A 161 6.52 -7.28 -26.90
N THR A 162 7.41 -6.50 -27.51
CA THR A 162 8.88 -6.69 -27.53
C THR A 162 9.62 -6.05 -26.34
N ARG A 163 8.95 -5.23 -25.53
CA ARG A 163 9.46 -4.72 -24.25
C ARG A 163 8.45 -5.05 -23.17
N ARG A 164 8.78 -6.02 -22.34
CA ARG A 164 7.95 -6.42 -21.21
C ARG A 164 8.73 -6.34 -19.93
N PHE A 165 8.04 -5.98 -18.86
CA PHE A 165 8.50 -6.19 -17.52
C PHE A 165 8.27 -7.67 -17.20
N GLY A 166 9.35 -8.44 -17.13
CA GLY A 166 9.29 -9.86 -16.79
C GLY A 166 8.90 -10.04 -15.34
N VAL A 167 7.80 -10.74 -15.10
CA VAL A 167 7.41 -11.20 -13.76
C VAL A 167 7.41 -12.72 -13.76
N HIS A 168 7.65 -13.28 -12.59
CA HIS A 168 7.60 -14.71 -12.38
C HIS A 168 6.68 -15.01 -11.20
N CYS A 169 5.80 -15.99 -11.37
CA CYS A 169 4.91 -16.48 -10.33
C CYS A 169 4.94 -18.01 -10.32
N ASP A 170 4.93 -18.59 -9.12
CA ASP A 170 4.77 -20.03 -8.86
C ASP A 170 3.29 -20.45 -8.72
N GLY A 171 2.36 -19.48 -8.65
CA GLY A 171 0.90 -19.66 -8.62
C GLY A 171 0.18 -19.40 -7.28
N PRO A 172 0.75 -19.63 -6.07
CA PRO A 172 0.05 -19.40 -4.81
C PRO A 172 0.05 -17.94 -4.36
N GLU A 173 0.77 -17.05 -5.04
CA GLU A 173 0.92 -15.64 -4.67
C GLU A 173 -0.42 -14.90 -4.69
N SER A 174 -0.64 -14.04 -3.71
CA SER A 174 -1.83 -13.18 -3.63
C SER A 174 -1.73 -11.95 -4.53
N SER A 175 -0.52 -11.54 -4.92
CA SER A 175 -0.27 -10.37 -5.79
C SER A 175 0.99 -10.54 -6.66
N LEU A 176 1.10 -9.76 -7.74
CA LEU A 176 2.31 -9.73 -8.60
C LEU A 176 3.54 -9.07 -7.95
N GLY A 177 3.39 -8.52 -6.73
CA GLY A 177 4.48 -7.86 -6.01
C GLY A 177 5.23 -8.76 -5.03
N GLU A 178 4.73 -9.98 -4.78
CA GLU A 178 5.35 -11.01 -3.93
C GLU A 178 6.46 -11.77 -4.68
#